data_AF-A0A940FP67-F1
#
_entry.id   AF-A0A940FP67-F1
#
_cell.length_a   1.000
_cell.length_b   1.000
_cell.length_c   1.000
_cell.angle_alpha   90.00
_cell.angle_beta   90.00
_cell.angle_gamma   90.00
#
_symmetry.space_group_name_H-M   'P 1'
#
loop_
_entity.id
_entity.type
_entity.pdbx_description
1 polymer ?
#
loop_
_entity_poly.entity_id
_entity_poly.type
_entity_poly.pdbx_seq_one_letter_code
_entity_poly.pdbx_strand_id
1 'polypeptide(L)'
;MLPSAVLAQNAPAAAHYSVSTTLVAKLLDDPAAAAVLKKLIPAVYENEMFQSAGRERTLKDIQQYEPEALSDENLAKIQVELDKLPAKK
;
A
#
# COMPACT_ATOMS: atom_id res chain seq x y z
N MET A 1 -13.60 7.76 30.46
CA MET A 1 -14.36 6.99 29.46
C MET A 1 -14.09 7.67 28.12
N LEU A 2 -13.16 7.24 27.27
CA LEU A 2 -12.86 5.89 26.75
C LEU A 2 -11.34 5.67 26.69
N PRO A 3 -10.82 4.44 26.86
CA PRO A 3 -9.40 4.17 26.65
C PRO A 3 -9.07 4.22 25.15
N SER A 4 -8.04 4.99 24.79
CA SER A 4 -7.44 4.96 23.45
C SER A 4 -7.02 3.53 23.14
N ALA A 5 -7.74 2.88 22.22
CA ALA A 5 -7.41 1.54 21.76
C ALA A 5 -6.04 1.58 21.07
N VAL A 6 -5.07 0.98 21.75
CA VAL A 6 -3.82 0.41 21.24
C VAL A 6 -3.79 0.23 19.71
N LEU A 7 -3.19 1.17 18.98
CA LEU A 7 -2.69 0.92 17.63
C LEU A 7 -1.29 0.31 17.71
N ALA A 8 -1.16 -0.79 18.46
CA ALA A 8 -0.06 -1.72 18.28
C ALA A 8 -0.61 -2.89 17.47
N GLN A 9 -0.90 -2.63 16.19
CA GLN A 9 -1.03 -3.73 15.25
C GLN A 9 0.38 -4.30 15.08
N ASN A 10 0.66 -5.30 15.91
CA ASN A 10 1.73 -6.27 15.75
C ASN A 10 1.42 -7.06 14.46
N ALA A 11 1.49 -6.38 13.32
CA ALA A 11 1.46 -7.03 12.02
C ALA A 11 2.56 -8.08 12.08
N PRO A 12 2.28 -9.37 11.80
CA PRO A 12 3.35 -10.34 11.66
C PRO A 12 4.35 -9.71 10.71
N ALA A 13 5.63 -9.73 11.07
CA ALA A 13 6.70 -9.21 10.23
C ALA A 13 6.59 -9.92 8.88
N ALA A 14 5.82 -9.34 7.98
CA ALA A 14 5.69 -9.83 6.63
C ALA A 14 7.09 -9.59 6.09
N ALA A 15 7.82 -10.67 5.82
CA ALA A 15 9.15 -10.60 5.24
C ALA A 15 9.14 -9.79 3.92
N HIS A 16 7.94 -9.57 3.36
CA HIS A 16 7.65 -8.83 2.14
C HIS A 16 6.43 -7.91 2.33
N TYR A 17 6.40 -6.81 1.59
CA TYR A 17 5.23 -5.93 1.54
C TYR A 17 4.02 -6.64 0.92
N SER A 18 2.81 -6.27 1.33
CA SER A 18 1.58 -6.81 0.74
C SER A 18 0.53 -5.76 0.45
N VAL A 19 -0.09 -5.86 -0.73
CA VAL A 19 -1.13 -4.94 -1.20
C VAL A 19 -2.41 -4.95 -0.35
N SER A 20 -2.62 -6.01 0.45
CA SER A 20 -3.83 -6.19 1.26
C SER A 20 -3.62 -5.88 2.75
N THR A 21 -2.38 -5.92 3.25
CA THR A 21 -2.07 -5.76 4.68
C THR A 21 -1.10 -4.64 4.97
N THR A 22 -0.29 -4.21 3.99
CA THR A 22 0.64 -3.10 4.14
C THR A 22 -0.05 -1.79 3.83
N LEU A 23 0.07 -0.84 4.74
CA LEU A 23 -0.43 0.52 4.55
C LEU A 23 0.31 1.21 3.41
N VAL A 24 -0.40 1.99 2.61
CA VAL A 24 0.19 2.80 1.53
C VAL A 24 1.25 3.74 2.08
N ALA A 25 1.10 4.28 3.29
CA ALA A 25 2.14 5.07 3.95
C ALA A 25 3.51 4.35 3.91
N LYS A 26 3.55 3.08 4.32
CA LYS A 26 4.77 2.27 4.37
C LYS A 26 5.35 2.00 2.98
N LEU A 27 4.50 1.85 1.97
CA LEU A 27 4.93 1.67 0.58
C LEU A 27 5.49 2.98 -0.01
N LEU A 28 4.91 4.12 0.35
CA LEU A 28 5.39 5.43 -0.09
C LEU A 28 6.66 5.88 0.62
N ASP A 29 6.83 5.50 1.89
CA ASP A 29 8.04 5.79 2.66
C ASP A 29 9.26 4.97 2.17
N ASP A 30 9.05 3.86 1.47
CA ASP A 30 10.14 3.14 0.78
C ASP A 30 10.26 3.60 -0.68
N PRO A 31 11.38 4.22 -1.09
CA PRO A 31 11.55 4.73 -2.44
C PRO A 31 11.49 3.64 -3.52
N ALA A 32 11.86 2.39 -3.19
CA ALA A 32 11.76 1.28 -4.12
C ALA A 32 10.31 0.83 -4.33
N ALA A 33 9.52 0.75 -3.26
CA ALA A 33 8.10 0.43 -3.36
C ALA A 33 7.30 1.58 -4.00
N ALA A 34 7.61 2.83 -3.67
CA ALA A 34 7.02 4.01 -4.29
C ALA A 34 7.26 4.05 -5.81
N ALA A 35 8.47 3.67 -6.26
CA ALA A 35 8.78 3.58 -7.69
C ALA A 35 7.94 2.52 -8.41
N VAL A 36 7.68 1.38 -7.77
CA VAL A 36 6.78 0.34 -8.30
C VAL A 36 5.36 0.89 -8.47
N LEU A 37 4.85 1.58 -7.45
CA LEU A 37 3.51 2.19 -7.50
C LEU A 37 3.42 3.24 -8.60
N LYS A 38 4.38 4.16 -8.68
CA LYS A 38 4.43 5.18 -9.72
C LYS A 38 4.47 4.58 -11.13
N LYS A 39 5.13 3.43 -11.31
CA LYS A 39 5.24 2.74 -12.61
C LYS A 39 3.95 2.00 -12.99
N LEU A 40 3.32 1.30 -12.05
CA LEU A 40 2.18 0.43 -12.33
C LEU A 40 0.83 1.15 -12.25
N ILE A 41 0.71 2.14 -11.35
CA ILE A 41 -0.52 2.89 -11.10
C ILE A 41 -0.26 4.40 -11.08
N PRO A 42 0.32 5.01 -12.13
CA PRO A 42 0.68 6.43 -12.15
C PRO A 42 -0.53 7.34 -11.85
N ALA A 43 -1.69 7.05 -12.44
CA ALA A 43 -2.91 7.84 -12.22
C ALA A 43 -3.34 7.88 -10.74
N VAL A 44 -3.27 6.75 -10.04
CA VAL A 44 -3.59 6.67 -8.60
C VAL A 44 -2.47 7.29 -7.78
N TYR A 45 -1.22 7.03 -8.14
CA TYR A 45 -0.04 7.55 -7.45
C TYR A 45 -0.02 9.09 -7.45
N GLU A 46 -0.39 9.73 -8.55
CA GLU A 46 -0.41 11.20 -8.69
C GLU A 46 -1.65 11.84 -8.05
N ASN A 47 -2.64 11.05 -7.63
CA ASN A 47 -3.86 11.56 -7.00
C ASN A 47 -3.56 12.07 -5.58
N GLU A 48 -3.98 13.30 -5.28
CA GLU A 48 -3.81 13.92 -3.95
C GLU A 48 -4.47 13.10 -2.84
N MET A 49 -5.62 12.48 -3.09
CA MET A 49 -6.31 11.65 -2.11
C MET A 49 -5.48 10.42 -1.77
N PHE A 50 -4.80 9.81 -2.75
CA PHE A 50 -3.90 8.68 -2.52
C PHE A 50 -2.65 9.09 -1.72
N GLN A 51 -2.08 10.25 -2.04
CA GLN A 51 -0.91 10.82 -1.37
C GLN A 51 -1.18 11.30 0.06
N SER A 52 -2.45 11.51 0.43
CA SER A 52 -2.87 11.97 1.76
C SER A 52 -3.72 10.91 2.47
N ALA A 53 -5.03 10.92 2.27
CA ALA A 53 -5.99 10.02 2.94
C ALA A 53 -5.77 8.53 2.61
N GLY A 54 -5.21 8.21 1.45
CA GLY A 54 -4.86 6.85 1.04
C GLY A 54 -3.74 6.23 1.86
N ARG A 55 -2.86 7.05 2.46
CA ARG A 55 -1.71 6.57 3.26
C ARG A 55 -2.12 5.68 4.43
N GLU A 56 -3.28 5.94 5.02
CA GLU A 56 -3.83 5.19 6.16
C GLU A 56 -4.61 3.93 5.74
N ARG A 57 -4.69 3.65 4.44
CA ARG A 57 -5.39 2.50 3.84
C ARG A 57 -4.41 1.56 3.16
N THR A 58 -4.88 0.37 2.79
CA THR A 58 -4.13 -0.58 1.96
C THR A 58 -4.51 -0.38 0.48
N LEU A 59 -3.68 -0.84 -0.46
CA LEU A 59 -4.02 -0.73 -1.88
C LEU A 59 -5.33 -1.46 -2.21
N LYS A 60 -5.58 -2.59 -1.56
CA LYS A 60 -6.83 -3.33 -1.72
C LYS A 60 -8.04 -2.58 -1.15
N ASP A 61 -7.88 -1.80 -0.09
CA ASP A 61 -8.95 -0.95 0.41
C ASP A 61 -9.23 0.24 -0.55
N ILE A 62 -8.18 0.80 -1.16
CA ILE A 62 -8.31 1.90 -2.14
C ILE A 62 -8.93 1.43 -3.45
N GLN A 63 -8.85 0.13 -3.78
CA GLN A 63 -9.47 -0.47 -4.96
C GLN A 63 -10.95 -0.12 -5.12
N GLN A 64 -11.70 0.08 -4.03
CA GLN A 64 -13.11 0.47 -4.10
C GLN A 64 -13.35 1.85 -4.73
N TYR A 65 -12.35 2.74 -4.67
CA TYR A 65 -12.40 4.08 -5.24
C TYR A 65 -11.82 4.12 -6.66
N GLU A 66 -10.79 3.30 -6.92
CA GLU A 66 -10.06 3.26 -8.19
C GLU A 66 -10.00 1.83 -8.78
N PRO A 67 -11.16 1.17 -9.07
CA PRO A 67 -11.19 -0.24 -9.44
C PRO A 67 -10.53 -0.53 -10.81
N GLU A 68 -10.49 0.45 -11.71
CA GLU A 68 -9.85 0.34 -13.02
C GLU A 68 -8.32 0.38 -12.92
N ALA A 69 -7.77 1.27 -12.09
CA ALA A 69 -6.33 1.38 -11.92
C ALA A 69 -5.78 0.34 -10.93
N LEU A 70 -6.53 0.03 -9.88
CA LEU A 70 -6.20 -0.99 -8.87
C LEU A 70 -6.97 -2.30 -9.11
N SER A 71 -7.19 -2.68 -10.38
CA SER A 71 -7.78 -3.99 -10.71
C SER A 71 -6.95 -5.13 -10.11
N ASP A 72 -7.55 -6.29 -9.88
CA ASP A 72 -6.88 -7.47 -9.33
C ASP A 72 -5.62 -7.87 -10.11
N GLU A 73 -5.62 -7.68 -11.43
CA GLU A 73 -4.44 -7.89 -12.28
C GLU A 73 -3.30 -6.92 -11.91
N ASN A 74 -3.58 -5.63 -11.74
CA ASN A 74 -2.57 -4.64 -11.37
C ASN A 74 -2.10 -4.83 -9.92
N LEU A 75 -3.01 -5.16 -9.00
CA LEU A 75 -2.64 -5.51 -7.62
C LEU A 75 -1.73 -6.74 -7.57
N ALA A 76 -1.98 -7.76 -8.39
CA ALA A 76 -1.11 -8.92 -8.49
C ALA A 76 0.27 -8.54 -9.05
N LYS A 77 0.35 -7.70 -10.09
CA LYS A 77 1.63 -7.17 -10.62
C LYS A 77 2.40 -6.38 -9.56
N ILE A 78 1.71 -5.49 -8.84
CA ILE A 78 2.31 -4.72 -7.74
C ILE A 78 2.83 -5.68 -6.67
N GLN A 79 2.03 -6.68 -6.28
CA GLN A 79 2.44 -7.66 -5.27
C GLN A 79 3.70 -8.42 -5.69
N VAL A 80 3.81 -8.84 -6.95
CA VAL A 80 5.01 -9.51 -7.49
C VAL A 80 6.24 -8.60 -7.43
N GLU A 81 6.09 -7.32 -7.78
CA GLU A 81 7.21 -6.37 -7.71
C GLU A 81 7.59 -6.03 -6.27
N LEU A 82 6.61 -5.91 -5.37
CA LEU A 82 6.82 -5.70 -3.94
C LEU A 82 7.49 -6.89 -3.26
N ASP A 83 7.18 -8.12 -3.68
CA ASP A 83 7.78 -9.35 -3.15
C ASP A 83 9.28 -9.44 -3.48
N LYS A 84 9.70 -8.85 -4.61
CA LYS A 84 11.12 -8.71 -4.98
C LYS A 84 11.88 -7.73 -4.10
N LEU A 85 11.19 -6.87 -3.36
CA LEU A 85 11.82 -5.91 -2.46
C LEU A 85 12.05 -6.56 -1.09
N PRO A 86 13.23 -6.38 -0.47
CA PRO A 86 13.42 -6.76 0.92
C PRO A 86 12.55 -5.83 1.78
N ALA A 87 11.57 -6.36 2.50
CA ALA A 87 10.78 -5.51 3.41
C ALA A 87 11.72 -4.92 4.48
N LYS A 88 11.85 -3.60 4.50
CA LYS A 88 12.57 -2.94 5.59
C LYS A 88 11.81 -3.16 6.90
N LYS A 89 12.50 -3.72 7.89
CA LYS A 89 12.02 -3.92 9.26
C LYS A 89 11.70 -2.60 9.95
#